data_AF-A0A6A1V2I9-F1
#
_entry.id   AF-A0A6A1V2I9-F1
#
_cell.length_a   1.000
_cell.length_b   1.000
_cell.length_c   1.000
_cell.angle_alpha   90.00
_cell.angle_beta   90.00
_cell.angle_gamma   90.00
#
_symmetry.space_group_name_H-M   'P 1'
#
loop_
_entity.id
_entity.type
_entity.pdbx_description
1 polymer ?
#
loop_
_entity_poly.entity_id
_entity_poly.type
_entity_poly.pdbx_seq_one_letter_code
_entity_poly.pdbx_strand_id
1 'polypeptide(L)'
;MLTMKAPPEEEDGEIANMCLMAFEDDDEVYSSDDEPKLSYIELQNAFDELLGQFEKLGSKYTSLKKKLILISKEIDLLKNERDTLKLENDLLQQKALEFENEKVALNNKIVSQSKIIEKFTQGSKTLENMLSSQRCVFDKSGLGYKPYSPKYFKNYFVKAKSSCAPTHTCHFCNKDGHLIFDCALKKLGSKTLKKTWVPKGTKANTEGPKKAWVPKMVS
;
A
#
# COMPACT_ATOMS: atom_id res chain seq x y z
N MET A 1 -40.01 31.04 -4.72
CA MET A 1 -41.28 31.28 -4.02
C MET A 1 -42.09 30.00 -4.15
N LEU A 2 -42.16 29.19 -3.09
CA LEU A 2 -43.19 28.18 -2.81
C LEU A 2 -42.86 27.61 -1.43
N THR A 3 -43.63 28.07 -0.44
CA THR A 3 -43.51 27.76 0.98
C THR A 3 -44.07 26.36 1.26
N MET A 4 -43.25 25.47 1.81
CA MET A 4 -43.74 24.23 2.41
C MET A 4 -44.34 24.56 3.78
N LYS A 5 -45.65 24.38 3.90
CA LYS A 5 -46.39 24.52 5.15
C LYS A 5 -46.40 23.15 5.84
N ALA A 6 -45.82 23.08 7.04
CA ALA A 6 -45.89 21.90 7.91
C ALA A 6 -47.34 21.68 8.40
N PRO A 7 -47.79 20.43 8.63
CA PRO A 7 -49.05 20.15 9.31
C PRO A 7 -48.92 20.42 10.82
N PRO A 8 -50.04 20.75 11.51
CA PRO A 8 -50.01 20.97 12.95
C PRO A 8 -49.77 19.65 13.69
N GLU A 9 -48.89 19.70 14.69
CA GLU A 9 -48.72 18.67 15.71
C GLU A 9 -49.97 18.69 16.60
N GLU A 10 -50.92 17.79 16.34
CA GLU A 10 -51.95 17.43 17.32
C GLU A 10 -51.31 16.40 18.25
N GLU A 11 -50.79 16.91 19.37
CA GLU A 11 -50.31 16.14 20.51
C GLU A 11 -51.53 15.47 21.16
N ASP A 12 -51.88 14.28 20.65
CA ASP A 12 -52.99 13.48 21.17
C ASP A 12 -52.56 12.89 22.52
N GLY A 13 -52.70 13.71 23.56
CA GLY A 13 -52.52 13.31 24.95
C GLY A 13 -53.61 12.31 25.32
N GLU A 14 -53.31 11.02 25.24
CA GLU A 14 -54.15 9.95 25.76
C GLU A 14 -54.28 10.10 27.30
N ILE A 15 -55.26 10.88 27.74
CA ILE A 15 -55.64 11.00 29.14
C ILE A 15 -56.54 9.82 29.46
N ALA A 16 -55.99 8.82 30.15
CA ALA A 16 -56.75 7.70 30.68
C ALA A 16 -57.74 8.19 31.75
N ASN A 17 -59.00 8.34 31.36
CA ASN A 17 -60.08 8.78 32.24
C ASN A 17 -60.61 7.59 33.04
N MET A 18 -60.02 7.33 34.21
CA MET A 18 -60.52 6.30 35.13
C MET A 18 -61.77 6.82 35.86
N CYS A 19 -62.94 6.66 35.24
CA CYS A 19 -64.22 6.98 35.88
C CYS A 19 -64.52 5.94 36.98
N LEU A 20 -64.46 6.36 38.24
CA LEU A 20 -64.99 5.59 39.38
C LEU A 20 -66.49 5.89 39.48
N MET A 21 -67.33 4.92 39.13
CA MET A 21 -68.77 4.99 39.35
C MET A 21 -69.05 4.66 40.82
N ALA A 22 -69.53 5.65 41.58
CA ALA A 22 -70.11 5.40 42.90
C ALA A 22 -71.47 4.72 42.70
N PHE A 23 -71.69 3.58 43.36
CA PHE A 23 -73.01 2.96 43.42
C PHE A 23 -73.83 3.70 44.49
N GLU A 24 -75.02 4.17 44.13
CA GLU A 24 -76.03 4.65 45.08
C GLU A 24 -76.77 3.40 45.58
N ASP A 25 -76.62 3.10 46.88
CA ASP A 25 -77.25 1.96 47.55
C ASP A 25 -78.76 2.19 47.69
N ASP A 26 -79.57 1.40 46.98
CA ASP A 26 -80.95 1.09 47.35
C ASP A 26 -80.96 -0.32 47.97
N ASP A 27 -81.33 -0.39 49.25
CA ASP A 27 -81.31 -1.58 50.11
C ASP A 27 -82.32 -2.67 49.68
N GLU A 28 -81.85 -3.85 49.26
CA GLU A 28 -82.56 -5.13 49.51
C GLU A 28 -81.58 -6.27 49.84
N VAL A 29 -81.72 -6.81 51.05
CA VAL A 29 -80.98 -7.93 51.60
C VAL A 29 -81.28 -9.22 50.82
N TYR A 30 -80.34 -9.66 49.99
CA TYR A 30 -80.15 -11.07 49.63
C TYR A 30 -78.78 -11.54 50.13
N SER A 31 -78.80 -12.10 51.34
CA SER A 31 -77.68 -12.82 51.93
C SER A 31 -77.52 -14.16 51.21
N SER A 32 -76.69 -14.20 50.18
CA SER A 32 -76.06 -15.43 49.69
C SER A 32 -74.56 -15.30 49.92
N ASP A 33 -74.17 -15.37 51.20
CA ASP A 33 -72.78 -15.51 51.66
C ASP A 33 -72.27 -16.89 51.19
N ASP A 34 -71.74 -16.97 49.97
CA ASP A 34 -70.88 -18.07 49.50
C ASP A 34 -69.70 -17.52 48.67
N GLU A 35 -69.31 -16.26 48.89
CA GLU A 35 -68.00 -15.77 48.51
C GLU A 35 -67.06 -15.89 49.71
N PRO A 36 -65.93 -16.60 49.61
CA PRO A 36 -64.95 -16.64 50.68
C PRO A 36 -64.39 -15.23 50.87
N LYS A 37 -64.88 -14.50 51.87
CA LYS A 37 -64.27 -13.24 52.32
C LYS A 37 -62.84 -13.57 52.74
N LEU A 38 -61.88 -13.29 51.85
CA LEU A 38 -60.46 -13.48 52.16
C LEU A 38 -60.18 -12.82 53.51
N SER A 39 -59.55 -13.59 54.39
CA SER A 39 -59.14 -13.05 55.68
C SER A 39 -58.15 -11.91 55.45
N TYR A 40 -58.23 -10.84 56.24
CA TYR A 40 -57.29 -9.71 56.16
C TYR A 40 -55.82 -10.18 56.16
N ILE A 41 -55.52 -11.28 56.88
CA ILE A 41 -54.19 -11.90 56.95
C ILE A 41 -53.80 -12.55 55.62
N GLU A 42 -54.74 -13.22 54.93
CA GLU A 42 -54.51 -13.84 53.62
C GLU A 42 -54.24 -12.78 52.56
N LEU A 43 -54.99 -11.67 52.60
CA LEU A 43 -54.76 -10.52 51.73
C LEU A 43 -53.38 -9.89 51.99
N GLN A 44 -53.02 -9.68 53.26
CA GLN A 44 -51.70 -9.15 53.64
C GLN A 44 -50.57 -10.04 53.14
N ASN A 45 -50.67 -11.36 53.35
CA ASN A 45 -49.66 -12.32 52.88
C ASN A 45 -49.51 -12.30 51.35
N ALA A 46 -50.62 -12.22 50.61
CA ALA A 46 -50.59 -12.10 49.16
C ALA A 46 -49.92 -10.80 48.69
N PHE A 47 -50.18 -9.67 49.38
CA PHE A 47 -49.51 -8.41 49.12
C PHE A 47 -48.00 -8.47 49.40
N ASP A 48 -47.60 -9.08 50.52
CA ASP A 48 -46.18 -9.23 50.88
C ASP A 48 -45.44 -10.12 49.89
N GLU A 49 -46.06 -11.22 49.45
CA GLU A 49 -45.50 -12.08 48.39
C GLU A 49 -45.34 -11.30 47.08
N LEU A 50 -46.36 -10.54 46.69
CA LEU A 50 -46.35 -9.72 45.49
C LEU A 50 -45.26 -8.65 45.54
N LEU A 51 -45.09 -7.96 46.66
CA LEU A 51 -44.00 -7.00 46.89
C LEU A 51 -42.63 -7.68 46.75
N GLY A 52 -42.46 -8.86 47.35
CA GLY A 52 -41.23 -9.64 47.21
C GLY A 52 -40.93 -10.05 45.77
N GLN A 53 -41.96 -10.34 44.96
CA GLN A 53 -41.81 -10.57 43.52
C GLN A 53 -41.45 -9.28 42.76
N PHE A 54 -42.06 -8.15 43.10
CA PHE A 54 -41.76 -6.85 42.50
C PHE A 54 -40.30 -6.42 42.75
N GLU A 55 -39.77 -6.61 43.96
CA GLU A 55 -38.36 -6.31 44.26
C GLU A 55 -37.40 -7.20 43.45
N LYS A 56 -37.71 -8.51 43.36
CA LYS A 56 -36.96 -9.46 42.51
C LYS A 56 -37.00 -9.03 41.05
N LEU A 57 -38.14 -8.55 40.55
CA LEU A 57 -38.25 -8.04 39.18
C LEU A 57 -37.46 -6.74 38.99
N GLY A 58 -37.51 -5.82 39.95
CA GLY A 58 -36.75 -4.57 39.95
C GLY A 58 -35.24 -4.81 39.88
N SER A 59 -34.73 -5.75 40.69
CA SER A 59 -33.30 -6.13 40.64
C SER A 59 -32.89 -6.72 39.27
N LYS A 60 -33.72 -7.59 38.68
CA LYS A 60 -33.51 -8.10 37.32
C LYS A 60 -33.50 -6.99 36.27
N TYR A 61 -34.46 -6.06 36.34
CA TYR A 61 -34.54 -4.92 35.43
C TYR A 61 -33.29 -4.04 35.50
N THR A 62 -32.81 -3.69 36.70
CA THR A 62 -31.59 -2.89 36.82
C THR A 62 -30.36 -3.60 36.27
N SER A 63 -30.26 -4.93 36.43
CA SER A 63 -29.20 -5.75 35.83
C SER A 63 -29.24 -5.73 34.31
N LEU A 64 -30.43 -5.92 33.73
CA LEU A 64 -30.64 -5.85 32.28
C LEU A 64 -30.33 -4.45 31.72
N LYS A 65 -30.78 -3.39 32.39
CA LYS A 65 -30.48 -2.00 32.00
C LYS A 65 -28.99 -1.72 31.94
N LYS A 66 -28.21 -2.22 32.92
CA LYS A 66 -26.73 -2.11 32.90
C LYS A 66 -26.13 -2.83 31.69
N LYS A 67 -26.58 -4.05 31.40
CA LYS A 67 -26.13 -4.81 30.20
C LYS A 67 -26.46 -4.07 28.90
N LEU A 68 -27.66 -3.49 28.80
CA LEU A 68 -28.08 -2.72 27.62
C LEU A 68 -27.14 -1.53 27.37
N ILE A 69 -26.78 -0.78 28.41
CA ILE A 69 -25.85 0.34 28.31
C ILE A 69 -24.46 -0.13 27.86
N LEU A 70 -23.97 -1.26 28.37
CA LEU A 70 -22.69 -1.83 27.97
C LEU A 70 -22.69 -2.24 26.49
N ILE A 71 -23.72 -2.97 26.06
CA ILE A 71 -23.88 -3.40 24.66
C ILE A 71 -23.99 -2.18 23.74
N SER A 72 -24.72 -1.13 24.15
CA SER A 72 -24.81 0.11 23.35
C SER A 72 -23.44 0.75 23.13
N LYS A 73 -22.59 0.81 24.17
CA LYS A 73 -21.21 1.34 24.04
C LYS A 73 -20.34 0.47 23.14
N GLU A 74 -20.47 -0.85 23.24
CA GLU A 74 -19.73 -1.79 22.40
C GLU A 74 -20.11 -1.65 20.93
N ILE A 75 -21.41 -1.48 20.63
CA ILE A 75 -21.89 -1.20 19.27
C ILE A 75 -21.26 0.07 18.70
N ASP A 76 -21.15 1.14 19.49
CA ASP A 76 -20.56 2.41 19.03
C ASP A 76 -19.05 2.28 18.78
N LEU A 77 -18.33 1.54 19.62
CA LEU A 77 -16.91 1.23 19.39
C LEU A 77 -16.71 0.40 18.11
N LEU A 78 -17.50 -0.65 17.92
CA LEU A 78 -17.42 -1.51 16.73
C LEU A 78 -17.78 -0.75 15.44
N LYS A 79 -18.72 0.20 15.50
CA LYS A 79 -19.03 1.07 14.35
C LYS A 79 -17.84 1.93 13.97
N ASN A 80 -17.18 2.54 14.95
CA ASN A 80 -15.98 3.36 14.71
C ASN A 80 -14.85 2.51 14.12
N GLU A 81 -14.61 1.31 14.67
CA GLU A 81 -13.61 0.38 14.15
C GLU A 81 -13.92 -0.03 12.70
N ARG A 82 -15.18 -0.41 12.42
CA ARG A 82 -15.64 -0.70 11.06
C ARG A 82 -15.36 0.45 10.09
N ASP A 83 -15.64 1.69 10.49
CA ASP A 83 -15.45 2.86 9.64
C ASP A 83 -13.96 3.14 9.38
N THR A 84 -13.10 2.94 10.38
CA THR A 84 -11.64 3.01 10.19
C THR A 84 -11.11 1.94 9.25
N LEU A 85 -11.55 0.68 9.41
CA LEU A 85 -11.15 -0.43 8.54
C LEU A 85 -11.65 -0.24 7.11
N LYS A 86 -12.84 0.35 6.94
CA LYS A 86 -13.39 0.68 5.63
C LYS A 86 -12.50 1.69 4.90
N LEU A 87 -12.07 2.75 5.59
CA LEU A 87 -11.18 3.77 5.03
C LEU A 87 -9.81 3.17 4.67
N GLU A 88 -9.25 2.32 5.52
CA GLU A 88 -7.99 1.62 5.22
C GLU A 88 -8.12 0.71 3.99
N ASN A 89 -9.24 -0.01 3.86
CA ASN A 89 -9.51 -0.85 2.71
C ASN A 89 -9.60 -0.03 1.41
N ASP A 90 -10.31 1.10 1.43
CA ASP A 90 -10.41 2.00 0.28
C ASP A 90 -9.03 2.52 -0.17
N LEU A 91 -8.16 2.89 0.79
CA LEU A 91 -6.78 3.30 0.51
C LEU A 91 -5.94 2.16 -0.10
N LEU A 92 -6.08 0.94 0.43
CA LEU A 92 -5.38 -0.23 -0.10
C LEU A 92 -5.84 -0.58 -1.51
N GLN A 93 -7.13 -0.46 -1.81
CA GLN A 93 -7.68 -0.66 -3.15
C GLN A 93 -7.14 0.37 -4.14
N GLN A 94 -7.08 1.65 -3.75
CA GLN A 94 -6.47 2.69 -4.58
C GLN A 94 -5.00 2.35 -4.90
N LYS A 95 -4.23 1.97 -3.88
CA LYS A 95 -2.82 1.62 -4.05
C LYS A 95 -2.64 0.38 -4.95
N ALA A 96 -3.53 -0.61 -4.84
CA ALA A 96 -3.52 -1.79 -5.71
C ALA A 96 -3.77 -1.40 -7.18
N LEU A 97 -4.69 -0.48 -7.43
CA LEU A 97 -4.96 0.04 -8.77
C LEU A 97 -3.75 0.78 -9.36
N GLU A 98 -3.09 1.62 -8.55
CA GLU A 98 -1.86 2.31 -8.94
C GLU A 98 -0.75 1.33 -9.34
N PHE A 99 -0.53 0.28 -8.54
CA PHE A 99 0.46 -0.75 -8.86
C PHE A 99 0.13 -1.54 -10.12
N GLU A 100 -1.13 -1.90 -10.36
CA GLU A 100 -1.51 -2.57 -11.61
C GLU A 100 -1.29 -1.68 -12.83
N ASN A 101 -1.58 -0.38 -12.73
CA ASN A 101 -1.30 0.58 -13.79
C ASN A 101 0.22 0.68 -14.09
N GLU A 102 1.05 0.76 -13.05
CA GLU A 102 2.51 0.79 -13.20
C GLU A 102 3.02 -0.51 -13.84
N LYS A 103 2.52 -1.66 -13.39
CA LYS A 103 2.86 -2.97 -13.95
C LYS A 103 2.52 -3.09 -15.43
N VAL A 104 1.34 -2.63 -15.84
CA VAL A 104 0.94 -2.58 -17.26
C VAL A 104 1.88 -1.66 -18.05
N ALA A 105 2.20 -0.47 -17.52
CA ALA A 105 3.11 0.47 -18.17
C ALA A 105 4.54 -0.11 -18.34
N LEU A 106 5.05 -0.80 -17.32
CA LEU A 106 6.34 -1.50 -17.38
C LEU A 106 6.32 -2.65 -18.38
N ASN A 107 5.24 -3.45 -18.38
CA ASN A 107 5.11 -4.57 -19.32
C ASN A 107 5.12 -4.07 -20.78
N ASN A 108 4.45 -2.96 -21.07
CA ASN A 108 4.48 -2.34 -22.39
C ASN A 108 5.90 -1.91 -22.81
N LYS A 109 6.71 -1.41 -21.87
CA LYS A 109 8.13 -1.09 -22.12
C LYS A 109 8.96 -2.34 -22.38
N ILE A 110 8.73 -3.42 -21.65
CA ILE A 110 9.40 -4.71 -21.87
C ILE A 110 9.08 -5.23 -23.27
N VAL A 111 7.80 -5.27 -23.65
CA VAL A 111 7.38 -5.73 -24.98
C VAL A 111 8.02 -4.90 -26.10
N SER A 112 8.10 -3.57 -25.95
CA SER A 112 8.72 -2.71 -26.96
C SER A 112 10.23 -2.92 -27.06
N GLN A 113 10.92 -3.06 -25.93
CA GLN A 113 12.35 -3.35 -25.90
C GLN A 113 12.68 -4.73 -26.45
N SER A 114 11.90 -5.76 -26.11
CA SER A 114 12.05 -7.11 -26.66
C SER A 114 11.96 -7.12 -28.18
N LYS A 115 11.03 -6.36 -28.77
CA LYS A 115 10.93 -6.21 -30.24
C LYS A 115 12.18 -5.57 -30.85
N ILE A 116 12.80 -4.60 -30.17
CA ILE A 116 14.06 -3.99 -30.63
C ILE A 116 15.20 -5.00 -30.54
N ILE A 117 15.29 -5.74 -29.44
CA ILE A 117 16.30 -6.78 -29.23
C ILE A 117 16.16 -7.87 -30.28
N GLU A 118 14.96 -8.36 -30.56
CA GLU A 118 14.71 -9.39 -31.57
C GLU A 118 15.22 -8.95 -32.96
N LYS A 119 14.90 -7.72 -33.38
CA LYS A 119 15.41 -7.14 -34.63
C LYS A 119 16.93 -7.02 -34.64
N PHE A 120 17.53 -6.57 -33.54
CA PHE A 120 18.98 -6.46 -33.40
C PHE A 120 19.68 -7.82 -33.47
N THR A 121 19.16 -8.82 -32.75
CA THR A 121 19.66 -10.20 -32.76
C THR A 121 19.55 -10.81 -34.15
N GLN A 122 18.44 -10.60 -34.86
CA GLN A 122 18.27 -11.06 -36.24
C GLN A 122 19.28 -10.41 -37.20
N GLY A 123 19.50 -9.10 -37.07
CA GLY A 123 20.53 -8.38 -37.81
C GLY A 123 21.94 -8.91 -37.53
N SER A 124 22.27 -9.13 -36.25
CA SER A 124 23.56 -9.68 -35.82
C SER A 124 23.82 -11.07 -36.39
N LYS A 125 22.82 -11.96 -36.33
CA LYS A 125 22.93 -13.32 -36.90
C LYS A 125 23.15 -13.28 -38.41
N THR A 126 22.46 -12.36 -39.09
CA THR A 126 22.63 -12.16 -40.54
C THR A 126 24.05 -11.68 -40.86
N LEU A 127 24.57 -10.71 -40.10
CA LEU A 127 25.94 -10.22 -40.26
C LEU A 127 26.98 -11.32 -40.01
N GLU A 128 26.81 -12.10 -38.95
CA GLU A 128 27.71 -13.21 -38.61
C GLU A 128 27.72 -14.30 -39.68
N ASN A 129 26.56 -14.62 -40.26
CA ASN A 129 26.46 -15.51 -41.41
C ASN A 129 27.24 -14.97 -42.63
N MET A 130 27.16 -13.66 -42.90
CA MET A 130 27.94 -13.05 -44.00
C MET A 130 29.44 -13.15 -43.72
N LEU A 131 29.89 -12.80 -42.51
CA LEU A 131 31.30 -12.82 -42.15
C LEU A 131 31.89 -14.24 -42.11
N SER A 132 31.14 -15.23 -41.61
CA SER A 132 31.57 -16.63 -41.59
C SER A 132 31.65 -17.24 -43.00
N SER A 133 30.82 -16.78 -43.93
CA SER A 133 30.89 -17.18 -45.35
C SER A 133 31.99 -16.46 -46.14
N GLN A 134 32.58 -15.39 -45.59
CA GLN A 134 33.61 -14.61 -46.26
C GLN A 134 34.93 -15.38 -46.26
N ARG A 135 35.40 -15.79 -47.45
CA ARG A 135 36.73 -16.39 -47.58
C ARG A 135 37.79 -15.39 -47.12
N CYS A 136 38.73 -15.86 -46.31
CA CYS A 136 39.89 -15.07 -45.91
C CYS A 136 40.57 -14.51 -47.16
N VAL A 137 40.97 -13.23 -47.18
CA VAL A 137 41.59 -12.56 -48.34
C VAL A 137 42.86 -13.29 -48.84
N PHE A 138 43.39 -14.21 -48.04
CA PHE A 138 44.53 -15.07 -48.34
C PHE A 138 44.18 -16.48 -48.83
N ASP A 139 42.91 -16.90 -48.78
CA ASP A 139 42.42 -18.12 -49.42
C ASP A 139 42.18 -17.85 -50.92
N LYS A 140 43.30 -17.72 -51.65
CA LYS A 140 43.28 -17.63 -53.10
C LYS A 140 43.17 -19.04 -53.67
N SER A 141 41.95 -19.53 -53.79
CA SER A 141 41.65 -20.83 -54.40
C SER A 141 40.53 -20.64 -55.43
N GLY A 142 40.86 -20.72 -56.72
CA GLY A 142 39.93 -20.53 -57.84
C GLY A 142 40.49 -21.03 -59.17
N LEU A 143 39.60 -21.26 -60.15
CA LEU A 143 39.95 -21.70 -61.51
C LEU A 143 41.00 -20.74 -62.12
N GLY A 144 42.20 -21.26 -62.40
CA GLY A 144 43.32 -20.48 -62.93
C GLY A 144 44.31 -19.93 -61.90
N TYR A 145 44.06 -20.11 -60.59
CA TYR A 145 45.03 -19.72 -59.56
C TYR A 145 46.20 -20.71 -59.52
N LYS A 146 47.39 -20.27 -59.95
CA LYS A 146 48.65 -20.98 -59.70
C LYS A 146 49.29 -20.42 -58.42
N PRO A 147 49.52 -21.23 -57.38
CA PRO A 147 50.23 -20.79 -56.19
C PRO A 147 51.71 -20.53 -56.57
N TYR A 148 52.02 -19.31 -56.98
CA TYR A 148 53.39 -18.83 -56.96
C TYR A 148 53.74 -18.54 -55.49
N SER A 149 54.95 -18.94 -55.11
CA SER A 149 55.51 -18.86 -53.76
C SER A 149 55.05 -17.61 -53.00
N PRO A 150 54.64 -17.74 -51.72
CA PRO A 150 54.08 -16.64 -50.96
C PRO A 150 55.15 -15.57 -50.76
N LYS A 151 55.10 -14.51 -51.55
CA LYS A 151 55.76 -13.25 -51.18
C LYS A 151 54.99 -12.72 -49.99
N TYR A 152 55.68 -12.62 -48.85
CA TYR A 152 55.19 -12.00 -47.63
C TYR A 152 54.82 -10.55 -47.94
N PHE A 153 53.58 -10.29 -48.34
CA PHE A 153 53.09 -8.92 -48.44
C PHE A 153 52.84 -8.45 -47.02
N LYS A 154 53.73 -7.59 -46.51
CA LYS A 154 53.51 -6.85 -45.25
C LYS A 154 52.09 -6.28 -45.29
N ASN A 155 51.28 -6.64 -44.30
CA ASN A 155 49.89 -6.23 -44.16
C ASN A 155 49.68 -4.76 -44.59
N TYR A 156 48.78 -4.53 -45.54
CA TYR A 156 48.36 -3.20 -46.03
C TYR A 156 47.56 -2.39 -44.99
N PHE A 157 47.59 -2.80 -43.71
CA PHE A 157 47.27 -1.87 -42.63
C PHE A 157 48.41 -0.86 -42.54
N VAL A 158 48.22 0.27 -43.22
CA VAL A 158 48.97 1.47 -42.94
C VAL A 158 48.64 1.83 -41.49
N LYS A 159 49.53 1.46 -40.55
CA LYS A 159 49.52 2.11 -39.24
C LYS A 159 49.60 3.60 -39.54
N ALA A 160 48.65 4.38 -39.01
CA ALA A 160 48.72 5.83 -39.11
C ALA A 160 50.14 6.23 -38.69
N LYS A 161 50.88 6.91 -39.58
CA LYS A 161 52.18 7.47 -39.23
C LYS A 161 51.89 8.43 -38.08
N SER A 162 52.34 8.07 -36.88
CA SER A 162 52.22 8.89 -35.68
C SER A 162 53.10 10.13 -35.85
N SER A 163 52.65 11.09 -36.66
CA SER A 163 53.24 12.42 -36.76
C SER A 163 52.69 13.36 -35.68
N CYS A 164 51.87 12.85 -34.77
CA CYS A 164 51.47 13.57 -33.58
C CYS A 164 52.03 12.80 -32.39
N ALA A 165 52.97 13.41 -31.66
CA ALA A 165 53.20 13.04 -30.27
C ALA A 165 51.82 12.95 -29.57
N PRO A 166 51.59 12.02 -28.63
CA PRO A 166 50.27 11.84 -28.06
C PRO A 166 49.84 13.11 -27.32
N THR A 167 49.10 14.00 -27.98
CA THR A 167 48.48 15.21 -27.42
C THR A 167 47.24 14.86 -26.62
N HIS A 168 47.27 13.74 -25.89
CA HIS A 168 46.23 13.44 -24.94
C HIS A 168 46.66 14.00 -23.58
N THR A 169 45.93 15.01 -23.14
CA THR A 169 46.02 15.56 -21.79
C THR A 169 45.38 14.60 -20.81
N CYS A 170 46.05 14.30 -19.71
CA CYS A 170 45.44 13.55 -18.63
C CYS A 170 44.38 14.42 -17.93
N HIS A 171 43.10 14.04 -17.97
CA HIS A 171 42.01 14.81 -17.32
C HIS A 171 42.11 14.88 -15.79
N PHE A 172 43.04 14.15 -15.14
CA PHE A 172 43.26 14.21 -13.69
C PHE A 172 44.34 15.20 -13.29
N CYS A 173 45.43 15.29 -14.06
CA CYS A 173 46.57 16.16 -13.71
C CYS A 173 46.90 17.24 -14.75
N ASN A 174 46.13 17.30 -15.84
CA ASN A 174 46.28 18.23 -16.96
C ASN A 174 47.69 18.24 -17.58
N LYS A 175 48.40 17.11 -17.53
CA LYS A 175 49.69 16.93 -18.21
C LYS A 175 49.53 16.02 -19.42
N ASP A 176 50.24 16.33 -20.49
CA ASP A 176 50.24 15.55 -21.74
C ASP A 176 50.97 14.21 -21.62
N GLY A 177 50.70 13.32 -22.57
CA GLY A 177 51.49 12.11 -22.81
C GLY A 177 51.09 10.88 -21.98
N HIS A 178 50.02 10.94 -21.19
CA HIS A 178 49.44 9.77 -20.53
C HIS A 178 47.93 9.91 -20.30
N LEU A 179 47.21 8.79 -20.27
CA LEU A 179 45.77 8.74 -19.99
C LEU A 179 45.50 8.68 -18.48
N ILE A 180 44.26 8.97 -18.08
CA ILE A 180 43.86 9.05 -16.66
C ILE A 180 44.13 7.77 -15.85
N PHE A 181 44.14 6.60 -16.50
CA PHE A 181 44.43 5.32 -15.86
C PHE A 181 45.92 5.10 -15.59
N ASP A 182 46.79 5.77 -16.35
CA ASP A 182 48.24 5.72 -16.19
C ASP A 182 48.80 6.87 -15.34
N CYS A 183 47.93 7.76 -14.85
CA CYS A 183 48.34 8.91 -14.06
C CYS A 183 48.95 8.50 -12.71
N ALA A 184 50.25 8.78 -12.53
CA ALA A 184 50.98 8.52 -11.29
C ALA A 184 50.37 9.24 -10.08
N LEU A 185 49.86 10.46 -10.27
CA LEU A 185 49.20 11.25 -9.22
C LEU A 185 47.87 10.60 -8.77
N LYS A 186 47.12 10.00 -9.69
CA LYS A 186 45.91 9.23 -9.36
C LYS A 186 46.24 7.93 -8.62
N LYS A 187 47.34 7.26 -9.02
CA LYS A 187 47.85 6.06 -8.34
C LYS A 187 48.34 6.37 -6.93
N LEU A 188 48.95 7.54 -6.69
CA LEU A 188 49.33 8.00 -5.34
C LEU A 188 48.12 8.42 -4.51
N GLY A 189 47.18 9.20 -5.06
CA GLY A 189 45.97 9.66 -4.36
C GLY A 189 44.99 8.55 -3.99
N SER A 190 45.13 7.37 -4.58
CA SER A 190 44.33 6.18 -4.21
C SER A 190 44.79 5.52 -2.92
N LYS A 191 46.01 5.81 -2.41
CA LYS A 191 46.50 5.23 -1.14
C LYS A 191 45.93 5.94 0.10
N THR A 192 45.43 7.16 -0.03
CA THR A 192 44.92 7.98 1.10
C THR A 192 43.41 7.93 1.29
N LEU A 193 42.65 7.27 0.39
CA LEU A 193 41.20 7.07 0.56
C LEU A 193 40.89 5.64 1.06
N LYS A 194 40.53 5.53 2.35
CA LYS A 194 39.85 4.34 2.89
C LYS A 194 38.53 4.16 2.13
N LYS A 195 38.44 3.12 1.31
CA LYS A 195 37.19 2.71 0.66
C LYS A 195 36.49 1.71 1.56
N THR A 196 35.33 2.09 2.10
CA THR A 196 34.43 1.17 2.80
C THR A 196 33.46 0.56 1.80
N TRP A 197 33.33 -0.76 1.79
CA TRP A 197 32.39 -1.46 0.93
C TRP A 197 30.96 -1.21 1.41
N VAL A 198 30.05 -0.84 0.49
CA VAL A 198 28.63 -0.60 0.81
C VAL A 198 27.75 -1.56 -0.01
N PRO A 199 26.77 -2.25 0.61
CA PRO A 199 25.87 -3.16 -0.09
C PRO A 199 25.05 -2.46 -1.18
N LYS A 200 24.77 -3.20 -2.26
CA LYS A 200 23.89 -2.73 -3.35
C LYS A 200 22.48 -2.45 -2.82
N GLY A 201 21.97 -1.25 -3.05
CA GLY A 201 20.63 -0.81 -2.64
C GLY A 201 20.61 0.41 -1.70
N THR A 202 21.77 0.80 -1.16
CA THR A 202 21.89 1.99 -0.31
C THR A 202 21.82 3.24 -1.19
N LYS A 203 20.79 4.08 -1.03
CA LYS A 203 20.68 5.37 -1.74
C LYS A 203 21.77 6.31 -1.21
N ALA A 204 22.74 6.67 -2.04
CA ALA A 204 23.71 7.69 -1.71
C ALA A 204 23.01 9.06 -1.64
N ASN A 205 23.28 9.82 -0.58
CA ASN A 205 22.79 11.20 -0.44
C ASN A 205 23.22 12.04 -1.66
N THR A 206 22.29 12.77 -2.25
CA THR A 206 22.50 13.62 -3.43
C THR A 206 23.19 14.96 -3.11
N GLU A 207 23.41 15.28 -1.84
CA GLU A 207 24.13 16.50 -1.48
C GLU A 207 25.65 16.29 -1.58
N GLY A 208 26.25 17.05 -2.50
CA GLY A 208 27.69 17.02 -2.81
C GLY A 208 28.61 17.40 -1.63
N PRO A 209 29.93 17.31 -1.84
CA PRO A 209 30.92 17.10 -0.78
C PRO A 209 31.31 18.36 0.01
N LYS A 210 30.35 19.13 0.56
CA LYS A 210 30.64 20.34 1.37
C LYS A 210 29.71 20.62 2.56
N LYS A 211 28.94 19.67 3.09
CA LYS A 211 28.23 19.90 4.36
C LYS A 211 28.70 18.90 5.42
N ALA A 212 29.22 19.45 6.51
CA ALA A 212 29.75 18.73 7.65
C ALA A 212 28.75 17.70 8.18
N TRP A 213 29.28 16.53 8.54
CA TRP A 213 28.52 15.42 9.11
C TRP A 213 28.09 15.80 10.53
N VAL A 214 26.79 15.97 10.76
CA VAL A 214 26.22 16.09 12.11
C VAL A 214 25.06 15.10 12.21
N PRO A 215 25.14 14.08 13.08
CA PRO A 215 24.01 13.20 13.37
C PRO A 215 22.88 13.99 14.02
N LYS A 216 21.66 13.87 13.52
CA LYS A 216 20.47 14.35 14.24
C LYS A 216 20.24 13.44 15.44
N MET A 217 20.23 14.02 16.64
CA MET A 217 19.67 13.34 17.81
C MET A 217 18.15 13.31 17.65
N VAL A 218 17.59 12.11 17.80
CA VAL A 218 16.16 11.86 17.80
C VAL A 218 15.63 12.34 19.15
N SER A 219 14.69 13.28 19.13
CA SER A 219 13.83 13.66 20.25
C SER A 219 12.40 13.24 19.92
#